data_AF-A0A8T7JLY2-F1
#
_entry.id   AF-A0A8T7JLY2-F1
#
_cell.length_a   1.000
_cell.length_b   1.000
_cell.length_c   1.000
_cell.angle_alpha   90.00
_cell.angle_beta   90.00
_cell.angle_gamma   90.00
#
_symmetry.space_group_name_H-M   'P 1'
#
loop_
_entity.id
_entity.type
_entity.pdbx_description
1 polymer ?
#
loop_
_entity_poly.entity_id
_entity_poly.type
_entity_poly.pdbx_seq_one_letter_code
_entity_poly.pdbx_strand_id
1 'polypeptide(L)'
;MNYVDDGYVVDDLIVMAREAEGEPISVQWIPRKSYESTIFSKRVRKSIAINQDWLPKHLASHGVDESIITEMRTDISLTPSHQIWVKAYLKDNRGKEYEAYVSY
;
A
#
# COMPACT_ATOMS: atom_id res chain seq x y z
N MET A 1 7.68 6.21 11.12
CA MET A 1 8.09 6.51 9.73
C MET A 1 8.90 5.33 9.23
N ASN A 2 8.55 4.76 8.07
CA ASN A 2 9.17 3.53 7.57
C ASN A 2 10.50 3.84 6.88
N TYR A 3 11.60 3.26 7.38
CA TYR A 3 12.97 3.52 6.95
C TYR A 3 13.67 2.20 6.62
N VAL A 4 14.19 2.08 5.41
CA VAL A 4 14.77 0.84 4.87
C VAL A 4 16.05 1.16 4.11
N ASP A 5 17.08 0.36 4.36
CA ASP A 5 18.37 0.34 3.66
C ASP A 5 19.21 1.62 3.64
N ASP A 6 18.72 2.76 4.17
CA ASP A 6 19.36 4.09 4.28
C ASP A 6 18.42 5.27 3.91
N GLY A 7 17.14 5.02 3.62
CA GLY A 7 16.20 6.10 3.30
C GLY A 7 14.77 5.84 3.74
N TYR A 8 13.97 6.89 3.71
CA TYR A 8 12.54 6.76 3.97
C TYR A 8 11.85 6.19 2.74
N VAL A 9 11.00 5.18 2.97
CA VAL A 9 10.21 4.56 1.90
C VAL A 9 9.24 5.58 1.29
N VAL A 10 8.78 6.56 2.08
CA VAL A 10 7.84 7.60 1.62
C VAL A 10 8.46 8.49 0.53
N ASP A 11 9.76 8.78 0.60
CA ASP A 11 10.43 9.62 -0.38
C ASP A 11 10.38 8.97 -1.77
N ASP A 12 10.69 7.66 -1.84
CA ASP A 12 10.58 6.87 -3.07
C ASP A 12 9.12 6.81 -3.59
N LEU A 13 8.14 6.63 -2.70
CA LEU A 13 6.72 6.59 -3.08
C LEU A 13 6.25 7.92 -3.66
N ILE A 14 6.71 9.05 -3.12
CA ILE A 14 6.39 10.39 -3.63
C ILE A 14 6.98 10.59 -5.03
N VAL A 15 8.24 10.19 -5.24
CA VAL A 15 8.87 10.27 -6.57
C VAL A 15 8.09 9.46 -7.58
N MET A 16 7.79 8.19 -7.27
CA MET A 16 7.03 7.32 -8.18
C MET A 16 5.62 7.84 -8.47
N ALA A 17 4.92 8.40 -7.47
CA ALA A 17 3.58 8.97 -7.67
C ALA A 17 3.61 10.20 -8.59
N ARG A 18 4.70 10.98 -8.57
CA ARG A 18 4.88 12.10 -9.51
C ARG A 18 5.21 11.63 -10.92
N GLU A 19 6.00 10.56 -11.04
CA GLU A 19 6.35 9.96 -12.33
C GLU A 19 5.20 9.18 -12.98
N ALA A 20 4.16 8.82 -12.22
CA ALA A 20 3.00 8.10 -12.72
C ALA A 20 1.99 8.98 -13.50
N GLU A 21 2.29 10.27 -13.73
CA GLU A 21 1.50 11.19 -14.57
C GLU A 21 -0.01 11.26 -14.21
N GLY A 22 -0.34 11.10 -12.92
CA GLY A 22 -1.71 11.14 -12.41
C GLY A 22 -2.38 9.77 -12.27
N GLU A 23 -1.77 8.71 -12.80
CA GLU A 23 -2.21 7.34 -12.52
C GLU A 23 -1.81 6.92 -11.09
N PRO A 24 -2.72 6.28 -10.33
CA PRO A 24 -2.39 5.80 -9.00
C PRO A 24 -1.39 4.64 -9.06
N ILE A 25 -0.38 4.68 -8.19
CA ILE A 25 0.44 3.51 -7.89
C ILE A 25 -0.25 2.70 -6.77
N SER A 26 -0.42 1.40 -6.98
CA SER A 26 -1.18 0.53 -6.06
C SER A 26 -0.31 -0.58 -5.45
N VAL A 27 -0.38 -0.69 -4.12
CA VAL A 27 0.16 -1.81 -3.36
C VAL A 27 -0.99 -2.71 -2.90
N GLN A 28 -1.05 -3.92 -3.43
CA GLN A 28 -2.00 -4.98 -3.11
C GLN A 28 -1.45 -5.81 -1.95
N TRP A 29 -2.21 -5.85 -0.87
CA TRP A 29 -1.89 -6.59 0.33
C TRP A 29 -2.62 -7.94 0.36
N ILE A 30 -3.93 -7.92 0.08
CA ILE A 30 -4.80 -9.11 0.02
C ILE A 30 -5.58 -9.05 -1.29
N PRO A 31 -5.52 -10.07 -2.17
CA PRO A 31 -4.61 -11.21 -2.08
C PRO A 31 -3.15 -10.76 -2.22
N ARG A 32 -2.24 -11.51 -1.60
CA ARG A 32 -0.80 -11.19 -1.64
C ARG A 32 -0.31 -11.16 -3.10
N LYS A 33 0.28 -10.04 -3.50
CA LYS A 33 0.89 -9.85 -4.82
C LYS A 33 2.41 -9.72 -4.70
N SER A 34 3.15 -10.41 -5.55
CA SER A 34 4.59 -10.20 -5.68
C SER A 34 4.88 -8.92 -6.48
N TYR A 35 5.88 -8.17 -6.04
CA TYR A 35 6.33 -6.93 -6.65
C TYR A 35 7.73 -7.04 -7.28
N GLU A 36 8.30 -8.24 -7.41
CA GLU A 36 9.67 -8.41 -7.90
C GLU A 36 9.89 -7.86 -9.31
N SER A 37 8.89 -7.92 -10.19
CA SER A 37 8.95 -7.45 -11.57
C SER A 37 8.33 -6.06 -11.80
N THR A 38 8.01 -5.30 -10.74
CA THR A 38 7.35 -4.00 -10.87
C THR A 38 8.34 -2.85 -10.99
N ILE A 39 7.83 -1.68 -11.38
CA ILE A 39 8.55 -0.40 -11.43
C ILE A 39 8.97 0.12 -10.05
N PHE A 40 8.58 -0.55 -8.96
CA PHE A 40 8.88 -0.10 -7.62
C PHE A 40 10.38 -0.15 -7.33
N SER A 41 10.87 0.88 -6.64
CA SER A 41 12.25 0.91 -6.17
C SER A 41 12.56 -0.33 -5.34
N LYS A 42 13.84 -0.72 -5.28
CA LYS A 42 14.28 -1.87 -4.47
C LYS A 42 13.88 -1.69 -3.00
N ARG A 43 13.99 -0.47 -2.47
CA ARG A 43 13.63 -0.11 -1.09
C ARG A 43 12.13 -0.29 -0.85
N VAL A 44 11.29 0.19 -1.77
CA VAL A 44 9.83 0.03 -1.69
C VAL A 44 9.45 -1.44 -1.77
N ARG A 45 10.01 -2.21 -2.71
CA ARG A 45 9.76 -3.67 -2.82
C ARG A 45 10.11 -4.41 -1.53
N LYS A 46 11.27 -4.10 -0.93
CA LYS A 46 11.70 -4.68 0.35
C LYS A 46 10.73 -4.32 1.48
N SER A 47 10.33 -3.06 1.57
CA SER A 47 9.34 -2.61 2.53
C SER A 47 8.00 -3.33 2.37
N ILE A 48 7.49 -3.47 1.14
CA ILE A 48 6.24 -4.18 0.87
C ILE A 48 6.33 -5.63 1.32
N ALA A 49 7.42 -6.33 0.99
CA ALA A 49 7.62 -7.72 1.39
C ALA A 49 7.59 -7.90 2.93
N ILE A 50 8.32 -7.04 3.66
CA ILE A 50 8.32 -7.04 5.13
C ILE A 50 6.91 -6.84 5.69
N ASN A 51 6.15 -5.87 5.14
CA ASN A 51 4.79 -5.59 5.60
C ASN A 51 3.81 -6.72 5.24
N GLN A 52 3.95 -7.35 4.06
CA GLN A 52 3.16 -8.52 3.69
C GLN A 52 3.42 -9.73 4.61
N ASP A 53 4.66 -9.92 5.07
CA ASP A 53 5.00 -10.98 6.02
C ASP A 53 4.47 -10.71 7.44
N TRP A 54 4.33 -9.43 7.80
CA TRP A 54 3.82 -9.01 9.10
C TRP A 54 2.29 -8.93 9.15
N LEU A 55 1.62 -8.63 8.03
CA LEU A 55 0.18 -8.39 7.96
C LEU A 55 -0.69 -9.50 8.58
N PRO A 56 -0.47 -10.81 8.30
CA PRO A 56 -1.28 -11.87 8.91
C PRO A 56 -1.18 -11.87 10.45
N LYS A 57 0.02 -11.61 10.98
CA LYS A 57 0.24 -11.51 12.43
C LYS A 57 -0.47 -10.28 13.02
N HIS A 58 -0.45 -9.17 12.29
CA HIS A 58 -1.15 -7.96 12.70
C HIS A 58 -2.67 -8.17 12.77
N LEU A 59 -3.27 -8.75 11.71
CA LEU A 59 -4.69 -9.08 11.68
C LEU A 59 -5.07 -10.01 12.85
N ALA A 60 -4.30 -11.08 13.06
CA ALA A 60 -4.51 -12.01 14.16
C ALA A 60 -4.42 -11.34 15.54
N SER A 61 -3.49 -10.38 15.72
CA SER A 61 -3.36 -9.63 16.99
C SER A 61 -4.58 -8.76 17.31
N HIS A 62 -5.38 -8.41 16.30
CA HIS A 62 -6.65 -7.70 16.43
C HIS A 62 -7.88 -8.62 16.39
N GLY A 63 -7.68 -9.95 16.39
CA GLY A 63 -8.78 -10.92 16.31
C GLY A 63 -9.48 -10.94 14.94
N VAL A 64 -8.81 -10.46 13.90
CA VAL A 64 -9.33 -10.44 12.53
C VAL A 64 -8.85 -11.67 11.79
N ASP A 65 -9.80 -12.46 11.26
CA ASP A 65 -9.52 -13.55 10.34
C ASP A 65 -9.32 -12.97 8.92
N GLU A 66 -8.14 -13.20 8.34
CA GLU A 66 -7.80 -12.70 7.00
C GLU A 66 -8.80 -13.16 5.92
N SER A 67 -9.42 -14.33 6.08
CA SER A 67 -10.37 -14.88 5.10
C SER A 67 -11.65 -14.04 4.94
N ILE A 68 -11.94 -13.15 5.89
CA ILE A 68 -13.08 -12.23 5.77
C ILE A 68 -12.75 -11.05 4.85
N ILE A 69 -11.48 -10.83 4.51
CA ILE A 69 -11.02 -9.75 3.64
C ILE A 69 -10.81 -10.33 2.25
N THR A 70 -11.59 -9.86 1.28
CA THR A 70 -11.47 -10.28 -0.12
C THR A 70 -10.50 -9.39 -0.88
N GLU A 71 -10.36 -8.14 -0.45
CA GLU A 71 -9.41 -7.20 -1.04
C GLU A 71 -8.87 -6.24 0.00
N MET A 72 -7.56 -6.01 -0.02
CA MET A 72 -6.91 -4.93 0.73
C MET A 72 -5.79 -4.36 -0.12
N ARG A 73 -5.84 -3.05 -0.38
CA ARG A 73 -4.80 -2.34 -1.14
C ARG A 73 -4.60 -0.92 -0.63
N THR A 74 -3.45 -0.36 -0.99
CA THR A 74 -3.14 1.05 -0.78
C THR A 74 -2.83 1.69 -2.12
N ASP A 75 -3.61 2.70 -2.46
CA ASP A 75 -3.46 3.48 -3.70
C ASP A 75 -2.82 4.83 -3.33
N ILE A 76 -1.79 5.22 -4.07
CA ILE A 76 -1.06 6.47 -3.86
C ILE A 76 -1.10 7.24 -5.17
N SER A 77 -1.58 8.48 -5.14
CA SER A 77 -1.73 9.30 -6.34
C SER A 77 -1.35 10.74 -6.09
N LEU A 78 -1.02 11.43 -7.18
CA LEU A 78 -0.85 12.87 -7.21
C LEU A 78 -2.19 13.51 -7.60
N THR A 79 -2.68 14.46 -6.81
CA THR A 79 -3.88 15.23 -7.15
C THR A 79 -3.57 16.32 -8.19
N PRO A 80 -4.59 16.91 -8.84
CA PRO A 80 -4.40 18.09 -9.69
C PRO A 80 -3.76 19.28 -8.96
N SER A 81 -3.89 19.36 -7.63
CA SER A 81 -3.23 20.35 -6.78
C SER A 81 -1.80 20.00 -6.40
N HIS A 82 -1.22 18.95 -6.99
CA HIS A 82 0.13 18.41 -6.71
C HIS A 82 0.34 17.92 -5.27
N GLN A 83 -0.75 17.59 -4.56
CA GLN A 83 -0.69 16.95 -3.25
C GLN A 83 -0.64 15.43 -3.41
N ILE A 84 0.02 14.75 -2.46
CA ILE A 84 0.04 13.29 -2.44
C ILE A 84 -1.16 12.81 -1.63
N TRP A 85 -1.96 11.95 -2.25
CA TRP A 85 -3.09 11.31 -1.61
C TRP A 85 -2.81 9.83 -1.47
N VAL A 86 -3.05 9.32 -0.26
CA VAL A 86 -2.96 7.90 0.06
C VAL A 86 -4.35 7.41 0.45
N LYS A 87 -4.85 6.43 -0.30
CA LYS A 87 -6.11 5.74 -0.02
C LYS A 87 -5.82 4.34 0.46
N ALA A 88 -6.25 4.00 1.66
CA ALA A 88 -6.40 2.61 2.07
C ALA A 88 -7.78 2.11 1.65
N TYR A 89 -7.83 1.00 0.94
CA TYR A 89 -9.07 0.33 0.51
C TYR A 89 -9.10 -1.09 1.07
N LEU A 90 -10.26 -1.48 1.61
CA LEU A 90 -10.54 -2.82 2.06
C LEU A 90 -11.95 -3.24 1.64
N LYS A 91 -12.10 -4.49 1.20
CA LYS A 91 -13.38 -5.12 0.90
C LYS A 91 -13.53 -6.40 1.70
N ASP A 92 -14.65 -6.54 2.39
CA ASP A 92 -14.96 -7.78 3.12
C ASP A 92 -15.65 -8.83 2.22
N ASN A 93 -15.80 -10.04 2.75
CA ASN A 93 -16.44 -11.18 2.07
C ASN A 93 -17.96 -11.03 1.89
N ARG A 94 -18.56 -9.98 2.46
CA ARG A 94 -19.95 -9.57 2.21
C ARG A 94 -20.04 -8.51 1.11
N GLY A 95 -18.90 -8.10 0.56
CA GLY A 95 -18.78 -7.08 -0.47
C GLY A 95 -18.86 -5.66 0.08
N LYS A 96 -18.82 -5.45 1.40
CA LYS A 96 -18.80 -4.11 1.97
C LYS A 96 -17.40 -3.51 1.84
N GLU A 97 -17.36 -2.27 1.41
CA GLU A 97 -16.13 -1.53 1.13
C GLU A 97 -15.83 -0.53 2.24
N TYR A 98 -14.56 -0.39 2.55
CA TYR A 98 -14.02 0.51 3.58
C TYR A 98 -12.89 1.31 2.95
N GLU A 99 -12.96 2.63 3.13
CA GLU A 99 -11.98 3.54 2.56
C GLU A 99 -11.49 4.51 3.63
N ALA A 100 -10.19 4.75 3.66
CA ALA A 100 -9.58 5.78 4.48
C ALA A 100 -8.60 6.58 3.63
N TYR A 101 -8.60 7.90 3.80
CA TYR A 101 -7.77 8.83 3.04
C TYR A 101 -6.85 9.59 3.97
N VAL A 102 -5.60 9.73 3.55
CA VAL A 102 -4.60 10.58 4.21
C VAL A 102 -3.92 11.42 3.14
N SER A 103 -3.86 12.72 3.36
CA SER A 103 -3.05 13.64 2.57
C SER A 103 -1.67 13.78 3.19
N TYR A 104 -0.61 13.77 2.38
CA TYR A 104 0.77 14.02 2.80
C TYR A 104 1.30 15.34 2.26
#